data_AF-A0A7V5UE72-F1
#
_entry.id   AF-A0A7V5UE72-F1
#
_cell.length_a   1.000
_cell.length_b   1.000
_cell.length_c   1.000
_cell.angle_alpha   90.00
_cell.angle_beta   90.00
_cell.angle_gamma   90.00
#
_symmetry.space_group_name_H-M   'P 1'
#
loop_
_entity.id
_entity.type
_entity.pdbx_description
1 polymer ?
#
loop_
_entity_poly.entity_id
_entity_poly.type
_entity_poly.pdbx_seq_one_letter_code
_entity_poly.pdbx_strand_id
1 'polypeptide(L)' 'KVAAFERAMIRQALEMENGNQSRAAKLLGISERHLRSRMQKLDIINNKKRT' A
#
# COMPACT_ATOMS: atom_id res chain seq x y z
N LYS A 1 12.09 -4.38 12.89
CA LYS A 1 12.38 -5.34 11.80
C LYS A 1 11.14 -5.57 10.91
N VAL A 2 10.00 -6.02 11.45
CA VAL A 2 8.77 -6.28 10.66
C VAL A 2 8.20 -5.03 9.96
N ALA A 3 8.16 -3.88 10.64
CA ALA A 3 7.57 -2.65 10.07
C ALA A 3 8.29 -2.12 8.81
N ALA A 4 9.62 -2.31 8.72
CA ALA A 4 10.39 -1.90 7.54
C ALA A 4 10.08 -2.79 6.33
N PHE A 5 9.95 -4.10 6.56
CA PHE A 5 9.55 -5.07 5.55
C PHE A 5 8.13 -4.78 5.03
N GLU A 6 7.19 -4.56 5.94
CA GLU A 6 5.82 -4.23 5.57
C GLU A 6 5.73 -2.92 4.79
N ARG A 7 6.48 -1.89 5.21
CA ARG A 7 6.59 -0.62 4.49
C ARG A 7 7.12 -0.81 3.06
N ALA A 8 8.10 -1.69 2.88
CA ALA A 8 8.63 -2.02 1.55
C ALA A 8 7.58 -2.73 0.68
N MET A 9 6.89 -3.74 1.22
CA MET A 9 5.83 -4.45 0.49
C MET A 9 4.69 -3.52 0.07
N ILE A 10 4.21 -2.64 0.96
CA ILE A 10 3.14 -1.69 0.64
C ILE A 10 3.57 -0.72 -0.46
N ARG A 11 4.80 -0.18 -0.40
CA ARG A 11 5.32 0.72 -1.43
C ARG A 11 5.45 0.02 -2.77
N GLN A 12 5.99 -1.20 -2.79
CA GLN A 12 6.13 -1.98 -4.02
C GLN A 12 4.78 -2.29 -4.65
N ALA A 13 3.77 -2.70 -3.86
CA ALA A 13 2.43 -2.95 -4.39
C ALA A 13 1.78 -1.68 -4.96
N LEU A 14 1.94 -0.53 -4.30
CA LEU A 14 1.48 0.75 -4.81
C LEU A 14 2.22 1.16 -6.10
N GLU A 15 3.53 0.89 -6.18
CA GLU A 15 4.35 1.14 -7.36
C GLU A 15 3.85 0.33 -8.57
N MET A 16 3.67 -0.98 -8.39
CA MET A 16 3.22 -1.92 -9.42
C MET A 16 1.81 -1.59 -9.94
N GLU A 17 0.95 -1.08 -9.08
CA GLU A 17 -0.45 -0.77 -9.39
C GLU A 17 -0.68 0.72 -9.67
N ASN A 18 0.39 1.48 -9.93
CA ASN A 18 0.36 2.91 -10.25
C ASN A 18 -0.47 3.75 -9.25
N GLY A 19 -0.33 3.48 -7.95
CA GLY A 19 -1.06 4.16 -6.88
C GLY A 19 -2.50 3.70 -6.68
N ASN A 20 -2.99 2.69 -7.43
CA ASN A 20 -4.33 2.16 -7.22
C ASN A 20 -4.37 1.30 -5.94
N GLN A 21 -4.81 1.91 -4.83
CA GLN A 21 -4.91 1.24 -3.52
C GLN A 21 -5.78 -0.02 -3.52
N SER A 22 -6.87 -0.05 -4.29
CA SER A 22 -7.76 -1.21 -4.33
C SER A 22 -7.05 -2.40 -5.00
N ARG A 23 -6.34 -2.15 -6.10
CA ARG A 23 -5.54 -3.17 -6.80
C ARG A 23 -4.30 -3.58 -5.98
N ALA A 24 -3.61 -2.62 -5.36
CA ALA A 24 -2.46 -2.90 -4.49
C ALA A 24 -2.88 -3.75 -3.27
N ALA A 25 -4.04 -3.49 -2.68
CA ALA A 25 -4.56 -4.29 -1.58
C ALA A 25 -4.89 -5.72 -2.05
N LYS A 26 -5.50 -5.88 -3.23
CA LYS A 26 -5.76 -7.18 -3.84
C LYS A 26 -4.47 -7.96 -4.11
N LEU A 27 -3.42 -7.30 -4.59
CA LEU A 27 -2.10 -7.88 -4.80
C LEU A 27 -1.46 -8.38 -3.49
N LEU A 28 -1.66 -7.63 -2.40
CA LEU A 28 -1.18 -8.00 -1.05
C LEU A 28 -2.08 -8.99 -0.32
N GLY A 29 -3.21 -9.41 -0.92
CA GLY A 29 -4.16 -10.34 -0.30
C GLY A 29 -4.92 -9.76 0.91
N ILE A 30 -5.08 -8.43 0.99
CA ILE A 30 -5.78 -7.75 2.09
C ILE A 30 -6.90 -6.84 1.58
N SER A 31 -7.79 -6.40 2.47
CA SER A 31 -8.79 -5.40 2.12
C SER A 31 -8.15 -4.01 1.94
N GLU A 32 -8.74 -3.19 1.07
CA GLU A 32 -8.32 -1.79 0.88
C GLU A 32 -8.38 -0.99 2.19
N ARG A 33 -9.37 -1.26 3.05
CA ARG A 33 -9.48 -0.68 4.39
C ARG A 33 -8.26 -1.04 5.25
N HIS A 34 -7.82 -2.30 5.22
CA HIS A 34 -6.63 -2.74 5.95
C HIS A 34 -5.39 -2.03 5.40
N LEU A 35 -5.20 -2.00 4.07
CA LEU A 35 -4.10 -1.28 3.43
C LEU A 35 -4.03 0.18 3.89
N ARG A 36 -5.14 0.92 3.84
CA ARG A 36 -5.20 2.33 4.29
C ARG A 36 -4.82 2.49 5.75
N SER A 37 -5.30 1.60 6.63
CA SER A 37 -4.94 1.63 8.05
C SER A 37 -3.44 1.40 8.25
N ARG A 38 -2.84 0.46 7.51
CA ARG A 38 -1.39 0.22 7.55
C ARG A 38 -0.60 1.41 7.02
N MET A 39 -1.06 2.02 5.92
CA MET A 39 -0.44 3.23 5.36
C MET A 39 -0.44 4.39 6.35
N GLN A 40 -1.54 4.62 7.06
CA GLN A 40 -1.61 5.64 8.12
C GLN A 40 -0.63 5.33 9.27
N LYS A 41 -0.62 4.09 9.78
CA LYS A 41 0.29 3.68 10.87
C LYS A 41 1.78 3.75 10.49
N LEU A 42 2.07 3.68 9.20
CA LEU A 42 3.43 3.69 8.66
C LEU A 42 3.75 5.00 7.95
N ASP A 43 2.94 6.06 8.04
CA ASP A 43 3.19 7.34 7.35
C ASP A 43 3.55 7.16 5.86
N ILE A 44 2.79 6.32 5.15
CA ILE A 44 2.94 6.10 3.71
C ILE A 44 1.95 7.00 2.99
N ILE A 45 2.47 7.97 2.26
CA ILE A 45 1.70 8.87 1.40
C ILE A 45 1.59 8.23 0.01
N ASN A 46 0.39 8.21 -0.56
CA ASN A 46 0.16 7.74 -1.93
C ASN A 46 -0.05 8.93 -2.87
N ASN A 47 1.01 9.29 -3.58
CA ASN A 47 1.11 10.46 -4.44
C ASN A 47 0.83 10.14 -5.91
N LYS A 48 0.66 8.85 -6.27
CA LYS A 48 0.31 8.45 -7.62
C LYS A 48 -1.21 8.54 -7.79
N LYS A 49 -1.65 9.45 -8.65
CA LYS A 49 -3.07 9.65 -8.97
C LYS A 49 -3.63 8.38 -9.61
N ARG A 50 -4.87 8.01 -9.24
CA ARG A 50 -5.66 7.02 -9.96
C ARG A 50 -5.93 7.57 -11.37
N THR A 51 -5.04 7.27 -12.32
CA THR A 51 -5.38 7.34 -13.75
C THR A 51 -6.46 6.34 -14.07
#